data_AF-A0A0Q8IDA3-F1
#
_entry.id   AF-A0A0Q8IDA3-F1
#
_cell.length_a   1.000
_cell.length_b   1.000
_cell.length_c   1.000
_cell.angle_alpha   90.00
_cell.angle_beta   90.00
_cell.angle_gamma   90.00
#
_symmetry.space_group_name_H-M   'P 1'
#
loop_
_entity.id
_entity.type
_entity.pdbx_description
1 polymer ?
#
loop_
_entity_poly.entity_id
_entity_poly.type
_entity_poly.pdbx_seq_one_letter_code
_entity_poly.pdbx_strand_id
1 'polypeptide(L)'
;MVLRSCLVLAVSLASLVIPAHAQDVSTDNSQLIGELMAFHGSQAIVDVMTTHCYETTGLDSAYKSAASNWYLRNIGFLDLADRVINSLGGAAEGQQQAAETYGGSQIMTAYNQASDKNSFCRAFLEQVESGALDIDQQLPAPLKRAQEIASS
;
A
#
# COMPACT_ATOMS: atom_id res chain seq x y z
N MET A 1 11.66 50.76 59.55
CA MET A 1 12.34 51.08 58.27
C MET A 1 12.46 49.79 57.46
N VAL A 2 11.57 49.63 56.48
CA VAL A 2 11.89 49.43 55.05
C VAL A 2 12.09 47.96 54.61
N LEU A 3 10.96 47.43 54.12
CA LEU A 3 10.73 46.54 52.98
C LEU A 3 11.85 46.49 51.90
N ARG A 4 12.17 45.29 51.38
CA ARG A 4 12.62 45.01 49.98
C ARG A 4 12.86 43.49 49.84
N SER A 5 11.90 42.68 49.38
CA SER A 5 11.44 42.44 47.99
C SER A 5 12.49 41.87 47.03
N CYS A 6 11.99 40.92 46.20
CA CYS A 6 12.54 40.32 44.97
C CYS A 6 13.31 39.00 45.19
N LEU A 7 13.01 37.87 44.55
CA LEU A 7 12.11 37.58 43.44
C LEU A 7 11.88 36.05 43.44
N VAL A 8 10.63 35.60 43.58
CA VAL A 8 10.28 34.18 43.33
C VAL A 8 10.01 34.08 41.82
N LEU A 9 10.93 33.46 41.07
CA LEU A 9 10.68 33.12 39.67
C LEU A 9 9.69 31.95 39.64
N ALA A 10 8.40 32.28 39.50
CA ALA A 10 7.38 31.34 39.08
C ALA A 10 7.53 31.12 37.57
N VAL A 11 8.25 30.07 37.17
CA VAL A 11 8.20 29.57 35.80
C VAL A 11 6.84 28.89 35.63
N SER A 12 5.91 29.61 35.02
CA SER A 12 4.63 29.07 34.58
C SER A 12 4.88 28.04 33.46
N LEU A 13 5.02 26.77 33.85
CA LEU A 13 4.94 25.65 32.92
C LEU A 13 3.48 25.57 32.44
N ALA A 14 3.16 26.33 31.39
CA ALA A 14 1.95 26.12 30.61
C ALA A 14 2.15 24.80 29.86
N SER A 15 1.76 23.70 30.51
CA SER A 15 1.60 22.40 29.85
C SER A 15 0.62 22.59 28.70
N LEU A 16 1.16 22.70 27.49
CA LEU A 16 0.45 22.51 26.24
C LEU A 16 -0.12 21.09 26.29
N VAL A 17 -1.34 20.95 26.79
CA VAL A 17 -2.12 19.72 26.65
C VAL A 17 -2.49 19.65 25.17
N ILE A 18 -1.57 19.14 24.35
CA ILE A 18 -1.91 18.72 22.99
C ILE A 18 -2.93 17.60 23.16
N PRO A 19 -4.13 17.71 22.58
CA PRO A 19 -5.14 16.67 22.72
C PRO A 19 -4.60 15.38 22.08
N ALA A 20 -4.46 14.31 22.87
CA ALA A 20 -3.96 13.01 22.44
C ALA A 20 -4.71 12.46 21.21
N HIS A 21 -6.00 12.81 21.07
CA HIS A 21 -6.85 12.43 19.94
C HIS A 21 -6.32 12.85 18.56
N ALA A 22 -5.55 13.95 18.46
CA ALA A 22 -5.00 14.38 17.18
C ALA A 22 -3.81 13.50 16.71
N GLN A 23 -3.06 12.93 17.65
CA GLN A 23 -1.95 12.01 17.34
C GLN A 23 -2.47 10.63 16.93
N ASP A 24 -3.54 10.15 17.56
CA ASP A 24 -4.17 8.87 17.21
C ASP A 24 -4.73 8.89 15.78
N VAL A 25 -5.48 9.94 15.41
CA VAL A 25 -6.02 10.09 14.05
C VAL A 25 -4.92 10.20 13.00
N SER A 26 -3.85 10.94 13.28
CA SER A 26 -2.71 11.03 12.36
C SER A 26 -2.00 9.68 12.16
N THR A 27 -1.93 8.88 13.22
CA THR A 27 -1.29 7.55 13.17
C THR A 27 -2.15 6.58 12.38
N ASP A 28 -3.46 6.53 12.66
CA ASP A 28 -4.42 5.67 11.96
C ASP A 28 -4.47 5.99 10.46
N ASN A 29 -4.44 7.28 10.10
CA ASN A 29 -4.39 7.71 8.70
C ASN A 29 -3.09 7.27 8.04
N SER A 30 -1.94 7.45 8.71
CA SER A 30 -0.64 7.03 8.16
C SER A 30 -0.56 5.52 7.93
N GLN A 31 -1.14 4.73 8.83
CA GLN A 31 -1.24 3.28 8.67
C GLN A 31 -2.11 2.93 7.47
N LEU A 32 -3.30 3.52 7.36
CA LEU A 32 -4.20 3.24 6.24
C LEU A 32 -3.58 3.66 4.90
N ILE A 33 -2.88 4.79 4.83
CA ILE A 33 -2.15 5.20 3.62
C ILE A 33 -1.12 4.12 3.24
N GLY A 34 -0.38 3.58 4.20
CA GLY A 34 0.53 2.45 3.96
C GLY A 34 -0.16 1.19 3.45
N GLU A 35 -1.30 0.84 4.04
CA GLU A 35 -2.12 -0.30 3.60
C GLU A 35 -2.66 -0.11 2.18
N LEU A 36 -3.10 1.10 1.83
CA LEU A 36 -3.59 1.43 0.48
C LEU A 36 -2.47 1.48 -0.55
N MET A 37 -1.25 1.86 -0.15
CA MET A 37 -0.08 1.77 -1.03
C MET A 37 0.26 0.33 -1.42
N ALA A 38 -0.13 -0.66 -0.60
CA ALA A 38 0.04 -2.07 -0.95
C ALA A 38 -0.76 -2.47 -2.22
N PHE A 39 -1.76 -1.68 -2.63
CA PHE A 39 -2.51 -1.93 -3.87
C PHE A 39 -1.61 -1.76 -5.10
N HIS A 40 -0.77 -0.72 -5.09
CA HIS A 40 0.28 -0.51 -6.10
C HIS A 40 1.34 -1.62 -6.04
N GLY A 41 1.62 -2.14 -4.83
CA GLY A 41 2.43 -3.34 -4.65
C GLY A 41 1.86 -4.58 -5.34
N SER A 42 0.54 -4.79 -5.28
CA SER A 42 -0.15 -5.87 -6.00
C SER A 42 -0.03 -5.72 -7.51
N GLN A 43 -0.17 -4.50 -8.04
CA GLN A 43 0.07 -4.25 -9.47
C GLN A 43 1.52 -4.57 -9.85
N ALA A 44 2.49 -4.10 -9.07
CA ALA A 44 3.90 -4.36 -9.33
C ALA A 44 4.24 -5.87 -9.35
N ILE A 45 3.61 -6.67 -8.50
CA ILE A 45 3.72 -8.14 -8.53
C ILE A 45 3.29 -8.69 -9.90
N VAL A 46 2.13 -8.23 -10.40
CA VAL A 46 1.58 -8.69 -11.68
C VAL A 46 2.46 -8.25 -12.84
N ASP A 47 2.90 -6.99 -12.88
CA ASP A 47 3.70 -6.44 -13.96
C ASP A 47 5.07 -7.12 -14.07
N VAL A 48 5.75 -7.30 -12.92
CA VAL A 48 7.05 -7.98 -12.85
C VAL A 48 6.95 -9.42 -13.34
N MET A 49 5.98 -10.18 -12.82
CA MET A 49 5.86 -11.59 -13.20
C MET A 49 5.34 -11.78 -14.62
N THR A 50 4.56 -10.84 -15.15
CA THR A 50 4.16 -10.84 -16.55
C THR A 50 5.39 -10.87 -17.46
N THR A 51 6.39 -10.03 -17.17
CA THR A 51 7.62 -9.99 -17.96
C THR A 51 8.44 -11.28 -17.79
N HIS A 52 8.72 -11.67 -16.55
CA HIS A 52 9.58 -12.82 -16.28
C HIS A 52 8.96 -14.15 -16.75
N CYS A 53 7.66 -14.34 -16.54
CA CYS A 53 7.00 -15.56 -16.98
C CYS A 53 6.73 -15.59 -18.48
N TYR A 54 6.45 -14.46 -19.12
CA TYR A 54 6.43 -14.34 -20.57
C TYR A 54 7.74 -14.86 -21.16
N GLU A 55 8.89 -14.39 -20.69
CA GLU A 55 10.20 -14.85 -21.19
C GLU A 55 10.49 -16.31 -20.85
N THR A 56 10.17 -16.73 -19.61
CA THR A 56 10.45 -18.09 -19.12
C THR A 56 9.70 -19.17 -19.88
N THR A 57 8.45 -18.90 -20.26
CA THR A 57 7.56 -19.87 -20.92
C THR A 57 7.67 -19.86 -22.45
N GLY A 58 8.64 -19.11 -23.01
CA GLY A 58 8.84 -19.05 -24.46
C GLY A 58 7.99 -17.99 -25.15
N LEU A 59 7.82 -16.83 -24.51
CA LEU A 59 7.08 -15.67 -25.01
C LEU A 59 5.56 -15.93 -25.12
N ASP A 60 5.00 -16.62 -24.13
CA ASP A 60 3.55 -16.89 -24.10
C ASP A 60 2.74 -15.61 -23.83
N SER A 61 2.01 -15.15 -24.84
CA SER A 61 1.17 -13.95 -24.75
C SER A 61 0.06 -14.02 -23.69
N ALA A 62 -0.28 -15.22 -23.18
CA ALA A 62 -1.28 -15.38 -22.13
C ALA A 62 -0.97 -14.52 -20.90
N TYR A 63 0.30 -14.36 -20.53
CA TYR A 63 0.71 -13.51 -19.41
C TYR A 63 0.33 -12.04 -19.61
N LYS A 64 0.53 -11.50 -20.81
CA LYS A 64 0.17 -10.09 -21.12
C LYS A 64 -1.34 -9.89 -21.09
N SER A 65 -2.09 -10.86 -21.61
CA SER A 65 -3.55 -10.85 -21.58
C SER A 65 -4.08 -10.94 -20.15
N ALA A 66 -3.53 -11.84 -19.33
CA ALA A 66 -3.90 -12.00 -17.93
C ALA A 66 -3.61 -10.73 -17.12
N ALA A 67 -2.45 -10.10 -17.32
CA ALA A 67 -2.11 -8.81 -16.68
C ALA A 67 -3.06 -7.69 -17.07
N SER A 68 -3.40 -7.59 -18.37
CA SER A 68 -4.36 -6.59 -18.86
C SER A 68 -5.75 -6.80 -18.25
N ASN A 69 -6.20 -8.06 -18.17
CA ASN A 69 -7.48 -8.39 -17.56
C ASN A 69 -7.49 -8.13 -16.04
N TRP A 70 -6.39 -8.44 -15.35
CA TRP A 70 -6.21 -8.07 -13.95
C TRP A 70 -6.32 -6.56 -13.77
N TYR A 71 -5.63 -5.76 -14.58
CA TYR A 71 -5.70 -4.30 -14.51
C TYR A 71 -7.13 -3.80 -14.70
N LEU A 72 -7.87 -4.33 -15.68
CA LEU A 72 -9.26 -3.93 -15.91
C LEU A 72 -10.19 -4.24 -14.73
N ARG A 73 -9.95 -5.32 -13.99
CA ARG A 73 -10.72 -5.65 -12.77
C ARG A 73 -10.33 -4.77 -11.58
N ASN A 74 -9.08 -4.31 -11.53
CA ASN A 74 -8.49 -3.68 -10.34
C ASN A 74 -8.27 -2.17 -10.43
N ILE A 75 -8.35 -1.57 -11.63
CA ILE A 75 -8.12 -0.12 -11.83
C ILE A 75 -9.01 0.74 -10.94
N GLY A 76 -10.28 0.37 -10.76
CA GLY A 76 -11.19 1.11 -9.88
C GLY A 76 -10.76 1.10 -8.41
N PHE A 77 -10.06 0.06 -7.95
CA PHE A 77 -9.53 -0.02 -6.59
C PHE A 77 -8.25 0.78 -6.44
N LEU A 78 -7.38 0.79 -7.46
CA LEU A 78 -6.19 1.66 -7.50
C LEU A 78 -6.60 3.13 -7.47
N ASP A 79 -7.55 3.53 -8.31
CA ASP A 79 -8.08 4.90 -8.33
C ASP A 79 -8.74 5.28 -7.00
N LEU A 80 -9.44 4.34 -6.36
CA LEU A 80 -10.05 4.56 -5.05
C LEU A 80 -8.98 4.80 -3.97
N ALA A 81 -7.94 3.95 -3.95
CA ALA A 81 -6.82 4.10 -3.02
C ALA A 81 -6.18 5.47 -3.16
N ASP A 82 -5.85 5.91 -4.38
CA ASP A 82 -5.21 7.19 -4.63
C ASP A 82 -6.08 8.38 -4.17
N ARG A 83 -7.39 8.34 -4.44
CA ARG A 83 -8.32 9.38 -3.96
C ARG A 83 -8.37 9.43 -2.43
N VAL A 84 -8.47 8.27 -1.79
CA VAL A 84 -8.54 8.19 -0.32
C VAL A 84 -7.23 8.66 0.31
N ILE A 85 -6.08 8.20 -0.20
CA ILE A 85 -4.76 8.66 0.22
C ILE A 85 -4.67 10.19 0.16
N ASN A 86 -5.10 10.79 -0.95
CA ASN A 86 -5.11 12.25 -1.10
C ASN A 86 -6.03 12.94 -0.08
N SER A 87 -7.21 12.37 0.19
CA SER A 87 -8.15 12.91 1.20
C SER A 87 -7.60 12.86 2.63
N LEU A 88 -6.72 11.88 2.92
CA LEU A 88 -6.09 11.69 4.23
C LEU A 88 -4.81 12.52 4.43
N GLY A 89 -4.50 13.43 3.50
CA GLY A 89 -3.33 14.32 3.57
C GLY A 89 -2.22 13.97 2.58
N GLY A 90 -2.42 12.96 1.73
CA GLY A 90 -1.45 12.50 0.73
C GLY A 90 -0.42 11.53 1.31
N ALA A 91 0.27 10.84 0.42
CA ALA A 91 1.38 9.96 0.80
C ALA A 91 2.70 10.70 0.89
N ALA A 92 3.63 10.17 1.70
CA ALA A 92 4.99 10.65 1.71
C ALA A 92 5.68 10.40 0.36
N GLU A 93 6.62 11.28 0.00
CA GLU A 93 7.43 11.11 -1.22
C GLU A 93 8.10 9.73 -1.23
N GLY A 94 8.00 9.03 -2.37
CA GLY A 94 8.59 7.71 -2.56
C GLY A 94 7.83 6.54 -1.92
N GLN A 95 6.73 6.78 -1.18
CA GLN A 95 6.00 5.70 -0.51
C GLN A 95 5.36 4.71 -1.50
N GLN A 96 4.82 5.20 -2.61
CA GLN A 96 4.31 4.35 -3.69
C GLN A 96 5.44 3.50 -4.28
N GLN A 97 6.56 4.11 -4.65
CA GLN A 97 7.71 3.39 -5.19
C GLN A 97 8.24 2.34 -4.21
N ALA A 98 8.23 2.62 -2.91
CA ALA A 98 8.61 1.66 -1.89
C ALA A 98 7.65 0.46 -1.85
N ALA A 99 6.33 0.68 -1.97
CA ALA A 99 5.35 -0.38 -2.03
C ALA A 99 5.46 -1.24 -3.30
N GLU A 100 5.66 -0.61 -4.45
CA GLU A 100 5.93 -1.29 -5.73
C GLU A 100 7.20 -2.13 -5.66
N THR A 101 8.29 -1.55 -5.12
CA THR A 101 9.57 -2.24 -4.93
C THR A 101 9.42 -3.42 -3.98
N TYR A 102 8.70 -3.23 -2.88
CA TYR A 102 8.44 -4.29 -1.92
C TYR A 102 7.67 -5.45 -2.59
N GLY A 103 6.54 -5.17 -3.24
CA GLY A 103 5.75 -6.19 -3.95
C GLY A 103 6.58 -6.94 -5.00
N GLY A 104 7.25 -6.22 -5.89
CA GLY A 104 8.09 -6.79 -6.94
C GLY A 104 9.24 -7.65 -6.39
N SER A 105 9.92 -7.21 -5.32
CA SER A 105 11.02 -7.97 -4.71
C SER A 105 10.54 -9.25 -4.00
N GLN A 106 9.36 -9.22 -3.37
CA GLN A 106 8.78 -10.39 -2.71
C GLN A 106 8.46 -11.49 -3.72
N ILE A 107 7.77 -11.15 -4.82
CA ILE A 107 7.44 -12.16 -5.83
C ILE A 107 8.68 -12.66 -6.57
N MET A 108 9.67 -11.80 -6.84
CA MET A 108 10.93 -12.22 -7.44
C MET A 108 11.75 -13.12 -6.54
N THR A 109 11.71 -12.91 -5.22
CA THR A 109 12.32 -13.83 -4.26
C THR A 109 11.67 -15.21 -4.35
N ALA A 110 10.34 -15.28 -4.34
CA ALA A 110 9.60 -16.54 -4.48
C ALA A 110 9.89 -17.21 -5.84
N TYR A 111 9.88 -16.44 -6.93
CA TYR A 111 10.24 -16.91 -8.26
C TYR A 111 11.64 -17.50 -8.26
N ASN A 112 12.65 -16.80 -7.72
CA ASN A 112 14.05 -17.25 -7.68
C ASN A 112 14.26 -18.49 -6.82
N GLN A 113 13.46 -18.68 -5.77
CA GLN A 113 13.50 -19.86 -4.90
C GLN A 113 12.78 -21.09 -5.48
N ALA A 114 11.86 -20.89 -6.44
CA ALA A 114 11.14 -22.00 -7.05
C ALA A 114 12.10 -22.99 -7.76
N SER A 115 11.95 -24.28 -7.50
CA SER A 115 12.76 -25.34 -8.14
C SER A 115 12.47 -25.49 -9.63
N ASP A 116 11.21 -25.25 -10.03
CA ASP A 116 10.76 -25.24 -11.42
C ASP A 116 10.07 -23.92 -11.74
N LYS A 117 10.74 -23.09 -12.55
CA LYS A 117 10.21 -21.77 -12.96
C LYS A 117 8.99 -21.88 -13.87
N ASN A 118 8.90 -22.92 -14.70
CA ASN A 118 7.76 -23.11 -15.57
C ASN A 118 6.50 -23.45 -14.77
N SER A 119 6.64 -24.34 -13.78
CA SER A 119 5.51 -24.67 -12.90
C SER A 119 5.10 -23.49 -12.02
N PHE A 120 6.06 -22.71 -11.50
CA PHE A 120 5.77 -21.45 -10.82
C PHE A 120 4.99 -20.49 -11.72
N CYS A 121 5.45 -20.28 -12.95
CA CYS A 121 4.82 -19.36 -13.89
C CYS A 121 3.41 -19.78 -14.29
N ARG A 122 3.15 -21.08 -14.47
CA ARG A 122 1.79 -21.58 -14.74
C ARG A 122 0.85 -21.35 -13.55
N ALA A 123 1.31 -21.64 -12.33
CA ALA A 123 0.52 -21.40 -11.13
C ALA A 123 0.28 -19.90 -10.88
N PHE A 124 1.24 -19.05 -11.23
CA PHE A 124 1.07 -17.60 -11.19
C PHE A 124 -0.01 -17.15 -12.17
N LEU A 125 0.03 -17.62 -13.42
CA LEU A 125 -0.97 -17.31 -14.44
C LEU A 125 -2.38 -17.70 -13.97
N GLU A 126 -2.55 -18.91 -13.45
CA GLU A 126 -3.83 -19.40 -12.92
C GLU A 126 -4.38 -18.52 -11.78
N GLN A 127 -3.51 -18.04 -10.89
CA GLN A 127 -3.91 -17.13 -9.81
C GLN A 127 -4.33 -15.75 -10.33
N VAL A 128 -3.67 -15.23 -11.36
CA VAL A 128 -4.08 -13.97 -12.01
C VAL A 128 -5.41 -14.14 -12.75
N GLU A 129 -5.59 -15.23 -13.48
CA GLU A 129 -6.80 -15.49 -14.28
C GLU A 129 -8.03 -15.79 -13.42
N SER A 130 -7.86 -16.52 -12.31
CA SER A 130 -8.93 -16.80 -11.36
C SER A 130 -9.35 -15.59 -10.52
N GLY A 131 -8.58 -14.50 -10.55
CA GLY A 131 -8.79 -13.33 -9.70
C GLY A 131 -8.30 -13.51 -8.27
N ALA A 132 -7.60 -14.62 -7.95
CA ALA A 132 -7.03 -14.82 -6.62
C ALA A 132 -6.06 -13.70 -6.22
N LEU A 133 -5.39 -13.06 -7.18
CA LEU A 133 -4.52 -11.91 -6.96
C LEU A 133 -5.22 -10.54 -7.10
N ASP A 134 -6.54 -10.51 -7.25
CA ASP A 134 -7.28 -9.24 -7.26
C ASP A 134 -7.24 -8.57 -5.88
N ILE A 135 -7.25 -7.24 -5.86
CA ILE A 135 -7.08 -6.42 -4.66
C ILE A 135 -8.19 -6.68 -3.63
N ASP A 136 -9.42 -6.90 -4.09
CA ASP A 136 -10.55 -7.23 -3.22
C ASP A 136 -10.42 -8.60 -2.55
N GLN A 137 -9.64 -9.52 -3.13
CA GLN A 137 -9.32 -10.82 -2.55
C GLN A 137 -8.10 -10.75 -1.62
N GLN A 138 -7.06 -10.02 -2.02
CA GLN A 138 -5.81 -9.93 -1.27
C GLN A 138 -5.88 -8.97 -0.08
N LEU A 139 -6.59 -7.85 -0.23
CA LEU A 139 -6.63 -6.73 0.71
C LEU A 139 -8.06 -6.26 1.01
N PRO A 140 -8.98 -7.17 1.41
CA PRO A 140 -10.40 -6.83 1.60
C PRO A 140 -10.63 -5.80 2.70
N ALA A 141 -9.84 -5.87 3.78
CA ALA A 141 -10.01 -4.97 4.93
C ALA A 141 -9.60 -3.51 4.62
N PRO A 142 -8.40 -3.22 4.09
CA PRO A 142 -8.05 -1.88 3.63
C PRO A 142 -9.00 -1.35 2.55
N LEU A 143 -9.42 -2.20 1.60
CA LEU A 143 -10.38 -1.81 0.56
C LEU A 143 -11.71 -1.35 1.16
N LYS A 144 -12.25 -2.12 2.11
CA LYS A 144 -13.50 -1.76 2.78
C LYS A 144 -13.39 -0.41 3.50
N ARG A 145 -12.29 -0.17 4.22
CA ARG A 145 -12.06 1.12 4.91
C ARG A 145 -11.98 2.28 3.91
N ALA A 146 -11.31 2.10 2.77
CA ALA A 146 -11.27 3.11 1.72
C ALA A 146 -12.65 3.39 1.13
N GLN A 147 -13.48 2.37 0.91
CA GLN A 147 -14.86 2.54 0.45
C GLN A 147 -15.72 3.31 1.46
N GLU A 148 -15.60 3.00 2.75
CA GLU A 148 -16.31 3.70 3.83
C GLU A 148 -15.95 5.20 3.84
N ILE A 149 -14.65 5.53 3.76
CA ILE A 149 -14.17 6.92 3.69
C ILE A 149 -14.69 7.63 2.43
N ALA A 150 -14.61 6.99 1.27
CA ALA A 150 -15.04 7.59 0.01
C ALA A 150 -16.56 7.80 -0.10
N SER A 151 -17.35 7.10 0.74
CA SER A 151 -18.81 7.23 0.82
C SER A 151 -19.30 8.18 1.92
N SER A 152 -18.39 8.70 2.74
CA SER A 152 -18.66 9.63 3.84
C SER A 152 -18.60 11.09 3.38
#